data_AF-A0A9D5ME92-F1
#
_entry.id   AF-A0A9D5ME92-F1
#
_cell.length_a   1.000
_cell.length_b   1.000
_cell.length_c   1.000
_cell.angle_alpha   90.00
_cell.angle_beta   90.00
_cell.angle_gamma   90.00
#
_symmetry.space_group_name_H-M   'P 1'
#
loop_
_entity.id
_entity.type
_entity.pdbx_description
1 polymer ?
#
loop_
_entity_poly.entity_id
_entity_poly.type
_entity_poly.pdbx_seq_one_letter_code
_entity_poly.pdbx_strand_id
1 'polypeptide(L)'
;MTRCAVGIDFGTLSARAVVAEIGTGRILADHAVDYPHGVMDAALPDGTRLRPDWALQDPMDYRTCLFESVAQAVKRAGVRPEDVVGLGLDVTSSTVLPVDKEGVPLCTKAVFRSDPYAWMMPWKHHGATAYAERMQRAAEAFDPDFLRRYGGRISSEWMLPKLWQVAEEAPRVFDAADRYVEAGDWLVYCLTGRYAPSRAMAGYKAFAQPGRPWPDRAFLKAVSPRLEALADKLPRETFLMGERAGGLTAQAAEATGLLPGTPVAVANIDAHVSMPAIGTAAPGSLLMIMGTSTCHILVSGTEKPIPGISGVVKDGVFPGSYGYEAGQSCCGDHFKWMFENALSEEVCREAREKGVDVHALLTERAARLRPGESGLLALDWWNGNRSILTDMELSGLMIGMTLSTRPEEIYRALIEATAYGSRVIVENFEQNGIPVKQIYACGGIARKNGLMMQIYADVLGRSIGVARASQAPALGSAIFGAVAAGGACGGYDTIDEAVAAMGGVEDTVYAPDPSARRIYEGLYGDYLKLHDLFGRSGSDVMHRLRRLRNAVRTEGE
;
A
#
# COMPACT_ATOMS: atom_id res chain seq x y z
N MET A 1 4.54 -29.37 20.60
CA MET A 1 3.94 -29.17 19.26
C MET A 1 3.84 -27.67 19.07
N THR A 2 4.34 -27.16 17.95
CA THR A 2 4.43 -25.72 17.69
C THR A 2 3.14 -25.25 17.06
N ARG A 3 2.34 -24.44 17.77
CA ARG A 3 1.15 -23.80 17.21
C ARG A 3 1.56 -22.73 16.21
N CYS A 4 0.81 -22.62 15.12
CA CYS A 4 1.13 -21.73 14.00
C CYS A 4 -0.11 -20.97 13.52
N ALA A 5 0.10 -19.82 12.91
CA ALA A 5 -0.91 -19.12 12.10
C ALA A 5 -0.42 -18.95 10.67
N VAL A 6 -1.35 -18.86 9.72
CA VAL A 6 -1.04 -18.59 8.31
C VAL A 6 -1.40 -17.15 7.99
N GLY A 7 -0.49 -16.45 7.30
CA GLY A 7 -0.76 -15.14 6.75
C GLY A 7 -0.54 -15.14 5.24
N ILE A 8 -1.42 -14.50 4.49
CA ILE A 8 -1.31 -14.40 3.03
C ILE A 8 -1.27 -12.93 2.60
N ASP A 9 -0.20 -12.55 1.91
CA ASP A 9 0.01 -11.24 1.30
C ASP A 9 -0.26 -11.31 -0.20
N PHE A 10 -1.29 -10.58 -0.65
CA PHE A 10 -1.63 -10.43 -2.07
C PHE A 10 -1.06 -9.12 -2.60
N GLY A 11 0.17 -9.22 -3.11
CA GLY A 11 0.82 -8.15 -3.85
C GLY A 11 0.21 -7.94 -5.24
N THR A 12 0.86 -7.08 -6.03
CA THR A 12 0.37 -6.74 -7.39
C THR A 12 0.58 -7.86 -8.41
N LEU A 13 1.61 -8.69 -8.26
CA LEU A 13 1.99 -9.70 -9.25
C LEU A 13 1.90 -11.15 -8.75
N SER A 14 1.76 -11.34 -7.43
CA SER A 14 1.77 -12.66 -6.81
C SER A 14 1.07 -12.64 -5.45
N ALA A 15 0.65 -13.83 -5.01
CA ALA A 15 0.23 -14.09 -3.64
C ALA A 15 1.30 -14.87 -2.90
N ARG A 16 1.61 -14.49 -1.66
CA ARG A 16 2.59 -15.16 -0.80
C ARG A 16 1.97 -15.56 0.52
N ALA A 17 2.00 -16.85 0.83
CA ALA A 17 1.62 -17.37 2.14
C ALA A 17 2.86 -17.61 3.01
N VAL A 18 2.74 -17.30 4.30
CA VAL A 18 3.73 -17.62 5.33
C VAL A 18 3.07 -18.43 6.45
N VAL A 19 3.82 -19.40 7.01
CA VAL A 19 3.43 -20.11 8.24
C VAL A 19 4.27 -19.54 9.38
N ALA A 20 3.64 -18.87 10.33
CA ALA A 20 4.31 -18.21 11.44
C ALA A 20 4.07 -18.94 12.77
N GLU A 21 5.14 -19.15 13.53
CA GLU A 21 5.10 -19.73 14.87
C GLU A 21 4.42 -18.79 15.88
N ILE A 22 3.40 -19.30 16.58
CA ILE A 22 2.76 -18.58 17.69
C ILE A 22 3.77 -18.45 18.84
N GLY A 23 3.89 -17.24 19.38
CA GLY A 23 4.74 -16.93 20.54
C GLY A 23 6.10 -16.35 20.18
N THR A 24 6.52 -16.47 18.91
CA THR A 24 7.77 -15.87 18.41
C THR A 24 7.58 -15.09 17.12
N GLY A 25 6.57 -15.42 16.30
CA GLY A 25 6.36 -14.89 14.95
C GLY A 25 7.43 -15.33 13.94
N ARG A 26 8.24 -16.34 14.27
CA ARG A 26 9.22 -16.90 13.35
C ARG A 26 8.53 -17.54 12.16
N ILE A 27 8.91 -17.14 10.95
CA ILE A 27 8.40 -17.74 9.71
C ILE A 27 9.06 -19.11 9.55
N LEU A 28 8.25 -20.18 9.58
CA LEU A 28 8.69 -21.57 9.45
C LEU A 28 8.87 -21.97 7.97
N ALA A 29 7.98 -21.49 7.11
CA ALA A 29 8.08 -21.60 5.68
C ALA A 29 7.24 -20.52 5.00
N ASP A 30 7.56 -20.27 3.74
CA ASP A 30 6.78 -19.43 2.84
C ASP A 30 6.67 -20.05 1.45
N HIS A 31 5.65 -19.63 0.72
CA HIS A 31 5.49 -19.92 -0.70
C HIS A 31 4.81 -18.76 -1.42
N ALA A 32 5.35 -18.37 -2.57
CA ALA A 32 4.77 -17.37 -3.45
C ALA A 32 4.37 -18.00 -4.78
N VAL A 33 3.23 -17.58 -5.31
CA VAL A 33 2.69 -18.01 -6.60
C VAL A 33 2.38 -16.76 -7.42
N ASP A 34 2.99 -16.65 -8.59
CA ASP A 34 2.75 -15.55 -9.52
C ASP A 34 1.37 -15.68 -10.16
N TYR A 35 0.68 -14.55 -10.33
CA TYR A 35 -0.62 -14.53 -11.00
C TYR A 35 -0.44 -14.90 -12.48
N PRO A 36 -1.12 -15.96 -12.98
CA PRO A 36 -0.98 -16.42 -14.36
C PRO A 36 -1.19 -15.32 -15.43
N HIS A 37 -2.12 -14.40 -15.20
CA HIS A 37 -2.39 -13.29 -16.12
C HIS A 37 -1.66 -11.99 -15.75
N GLY A 38 -1.01 -11.93 -14.59
CA GLY A 38 -0.32 -10.75 -14.09
C GLY A 38 -1.24 -9.52 -14.01
N VAL A 39 -0.72 -8.37 -14.42
CA VAL A 39 -1.54 -7.16 -14.63
C VAL A 39 -1.85 -7.02 -16.12
N MET A 40 -3.14 -6.91 -16.43
CA MET A 40 -3.62 -6.65 -17.78
C MET A 40 -3.80 -5.15 -17.97
N ASP A 41 -2.86 -4.49 -18.65
CA ASP A 41 -2.90 -3.06 -18.99
C ASP A 41 -2.91 -2.79 -20.51
N ALA A 42 -2.82 -3.84 -21.34
CA ALA A 42 -2.93 -3.73 -22.80
C ALA A 42 -4.22 -4.35 -23.36
N ALA A 43 -4.60 -5.55 -22.90
CA ALA A 43 -5.76 -6.28 -23.39
C ALA A 43 -6.28 -7.28 -22.35
N LEU A 44 -7.56 -7.64 -22.45
CA LEU A 44 -8.16 -8.80 -21.78
C LEU A 44 -7.64 -10.12 -22.38
N PRO A 45 -7.86 -11.27 -21.72
CA PRO A 45 -7.37 -12.57 -22.21
C PRO A 45 -7.97 -12.99 -23.55
N ASP A 46 -9.11 -12.43 -23.96
CA ASP A 46 -9.73 -12.66 -25.26
C ASP A 46 -9.24 -11.71 -26.38
N GLY A 47 -8.29 -10.82 -26.07
CA GLY A 47 -7.74 -9.85 -27.00
C GLY A 47 -8.47 -8.50 -27.04
N THR A 48 -9.53 -8.31 -26.26
CA THR A 48 -10.21 -6.99 -26.15
C THR A 48 -9.23 -5.95 -25.62
N ARG A 49 -8.95 -4.90 -26.42
CA ARG A 49 -7.99 -3.85 -26.06
C ARG A 49 -8.48 -2.98 -24.91
N LEU A 50 -7.56 -2.60 -24.04
CA LEU A 50 -7.81 -1.66 -22.95
C LEU A 50 -7.43 -0.24 -23.36
N ARG A 51 -8.04 0.74 -22.70
CA ARG A 51 -7.71 2.16 -22.89
C ARG A 51 -6.42 2.51 -22.14
N PRO A 52 -5.74 3.62 -22.49
CA PRO A 52 -4.64 4.14 -21.67
C PRO A 52 -5.05 4.31 -20.20
N ASP A 53 -4.09 4.18 -19.29
CA ASP A 53 -4.27 4.32 -17.83
C ASP A 53 -5.17 3.26 -17.18
N TRP A 54 -5.56 2.22 -17.94
CA TRP A 54 -6.25 1.06 -17.41
C TRP A 54 -5.28 0.02 -16.90
N ALA A 55 -5.69 -0.60 -15.80
CA ALA A 55 -5.12 -1.83 -15.31
C ALA A 55 -6.28 -2.69 -14.82
N LEU A 56 -6.22 -3.99 -15.12
CA LEU A 56 -7.17 -5.00 -14.68
C LEU A 56 -6.43 -6.27 -14.24
N GLN A 57 -7.10 -7.10 -13.45
CA GLN A 57 -6.58 -8.40 -13.02
C GLN A 57 -7.67 -9.47 -13.06
N ASP A 58 -7.27 -10.74 -13.17
CA ASP A 58 -8.20 -11.87 -13.10
C ASP A 58 -8.42 -12.27 -11.63
N PRO A 59 -9.65 -12.14 -11.07
CA PRO A 59 -9.91 -12.56 -9.70
C PRO A 59 -9.74 -14.07 -9.49
N MET A 60 -9.81 -14.87 -10.56
CA MET A 60 -9.56 -16.32 -10.47
C MET A 60 -8.09 -16.64 -10.24
N ASP A 61 -7.16 -15.77 -10.66
CA ASP A 61 -5.75 -15.91 -10.30
C ASP A 61 -5.58 -15.78 -8.79
N TYR A 62 -6.22 -14.78 -8.19
CA TYR A 62 -6.14 -14.55 -6.74
C TYR A 62 -6.68 -15.75 -5.96
N ARG A 63 -7.83 -16.30 -6.37
CA ARG A 63 -8.40 -17.49 -5.72
C ARG A 63 -7.52 -18.73 -5.90
N THR A 64 -6.93 -18.92 -7.07
CA THR A 64 -6.05 -20.07 -7.34
C THR A 64 -4.76 -19.96 -6.53
N CYS A 65 -4.09 -18.81 -6.60
CA CYS A 65 -2.87 -18.52 -5.87
C CYS A 65 -3.07 -18.51 -4.35
N LEU A 66 -4.26 -18.12 -3.85
CA LEU A 66 -4.64 -18.26 -2.44
C LEU A 66 -4.48 -19.72 -1.97
N PHE A 67 -5.17 -20.65 -2.64
CA PHE A 67 -5.18 -22.04 -2.21
C PHE A 67 -3.81 -22.70 -2.40
N GLU A 68 -3.18 -22.46 -3.54
CA GLU A 68 -1.87 -23.04 -3.85
C GLU A 68 -0.78 -22.53 -2.89
N SER A 69 -0.71 -21.21 -2.65
CA SER A 69 0.31 -20.64 -1.76
C SER A 69 0.19 -21.19 -0.34
N VAL A 70 -1.03 -21.25 0.21
CA VAL A 70 -1.27 -21.80 1.55
C VAL A 70 -0.91 -23.28 1.62
N ALA A 71 -1.41 -24.10 0.69
CA ALA A 71 -1.16 -25.54 0.69
C ALA A 71 0.35 -25.86 0.62
N GLN A 72 1.09 -25.15 -0.23
CA GLN A 72 2.53 -25.35 -0.37
C GLN A 72 3.30 -24.82 0.85
N ALA A 73 2.93 -23.66 1.41
CA ALA A 73 3.58 -23.12 2.61
C ALA A 73 3.40 -24.05 3.82
N VAL A 74 2.18 -24.56 4.05
CA VAL A 74 1.86 -25.52 5.11
C VAL A 74 2.65 -26.82 4.92
N LYS A 75 2.67 -27.37 3.71
CA LYS A 75 3.43 -28.57 3.37
C LYS A 75 4.94 -28.40 3.61
N ARG A 76 5.51 -27.26 3.20
CA ARG A 76 6.93 -26.92 3.38
C ARG A 76 7.29 -26.73 4.85
N ALA A 77 6.39 -26.14 5.63
CA ALA A 77 6.59 -25.97 7.07
C ALA A 77 6.59 -27.31 7.82
N GLY A 78 5.99 -28.37 7.23
CA GLY A 78 5.90 -29.69 7.84
C GLY A 78 5.02 -29.71 9.10
N VAL A 79 4.13 -28.73 9.25
CA VAL A 79 3.20 -28.63 10.37
C VAL A 79 1.96 -29.46 10.10
N ARG A 80 1.32 -29.95 11.16
CA ARG A 80 0.06 -30.69 11.00
C ARG A 80 -1.11 -29.70 10.93
N PRO A 81 -2.21 -30.04 10.23
CA PRO A 81 -3.38 -29.16 10.13
C PRO A 81 -3.95 -28.72 11.48
N GLU A 82 -3.87 -29.57 12.50
CA GLU A 82 -4.35 -29.26 13.86
C GLU A 82 -3.49 -28.22 14.60
N ASP A 83 -2.24 -28.02 14.15
CA ASP A 83 -1.33 -27.04 14.72
C ASP A 83 -1.56 -25.64 14.14
N VAL A 84 -2.33 -25.50 13.04
CA VAL A 84 -2.68 -24.22 12.43
C VAL A 84 -3.95 -23.66 13.07
N VAL A 85 -3.79 -22.64 13.92
CA VAL A 85 -4.88 -22.12 14.76
C VAL A 85 -5.76 -21.09 14.06
N GLY A 86 -5.25 -20.42 13.02
CA GLY A 86 -5.99 -19.38 12.31
C GLY A 86 -5.28 -18.86 11.06
N LEU A 87 -6.04 -18.16 10.22
CA LEU A 87 -5.58 -17.53 8.99
C LEU A 87 -5.94 -16.05 8.96
N GLY A 88 -5.07 -15.22 8.38
CA GLY A 88 -5.41 -13.87 7.95
C GLY A 88 -4.84 -13.59 6.57
N LEU A 89 -5.39 -12.57 5.91
CA LEU A 89 -4.90 -12.14 4.60
C LEU A 89 -4.96 -10.63 4.44
N ASP A 90 -4.08 -10.14 3.57
CA ASP A 90 -4.01 -8.75 3.16
C ASP A 90 -3.90 -8.63 1.64
N VAL A 91 -4.41 -7.53 1.09
CA VAL A 91 -4.42 -7.29 -0.35
C VAL A 91 -4.07 -5.83 -0.65
N THR A 92 -3.41 -5.60 -1.78
CA THR A 92 -3.28 -4.25 -2.36
C THR A 92 -4.65 -3.57 -2.44
N SER A 93 -4.72 -2.32 -1.97
CA SER A 93 -6.00 -1.59 -1.87
C SER A 93 -5.89 -0.20 -2.51
N SER A 94 -6.87 0.26 -3.30
CA SER A 94 -8.19 -0.35 -3.53
C SER A 94 -8.22 -1.24 -4.77
N THR A 95 -8.64 -2.49 -4.62
CA THR A 95 -8.75 -3.50 -5.68
C THR A 95 -10.17 -4.03 -5.71
N VAL A 96 -10.99 -3.50 -6.61
CA VAL A 96 -12.46 -3.64 -6.57
C VAL A 96 -12.95 -4.53 -7.70
N LEU A 97 -13.94 -5.37 -7.42
CA LEU A 97 -14.61 -6.20 -8.44
C LEU A 97 -16.13 -6.24 -8.28
N PRO A 98 -16.89 -6.31 -9.40
CA PRO A 98 -18.32 -6.59 -9.37
C PRO A 98 -18.60 -8.08 -9.22
N VAL A 99 -19.50 -8.43 -8.31
CA VAL A 99 -19.96 -9.81 -8.09
C VAL A 99 -21.47 -9.90 -8.17
N ASP A 100 -21.99 -11.08 -8.49
CA ASP A 100 -23.41 -11.39 -8.36
C ASP A 100 -23.82 -11.74 -6.93
N LYS A 101 -25.09 -12.12 -6.74
CA LYS A 101 -25.67 -12.42 -5.43
C LYS A 101 -25.02 -13.65 -4.76
N GLU A 102 -24.45 -14.55 -5.54
CA GLU A 102 -23.67 -15.70 -5.08
C GLU A 102 -22.20 -15.38 -4.79
N GLY A 103 -21.76 -14.14 -5.07
CA GLY A 103 -20.37 -13.72 -4.94
C GLY A 103 -19.47 -14.17 -6.09
N VAL A 104 -20.05 -14.56 -7.23
CA VAL A 104 -19.31 -14.93 -8.43
C VAL A 104 -18.92 -13.66 -9.20
N PRO A 105 -17.61 -13.45 -9.52
CA PRO A 105 -17.18 -12.29 -10.30
C PRO A 105 -17.87 -12.24 -11.66
N LEU A 106 -18.34 -11.05 -12.07
CA LEU A 106 -19.09 -10.95 -13.31
C LEU A 106 -18.24 -11.32 -14.54
N CYS A 107 -16.93 -11.07 -14.54
CA CYS A 107 -16.03 -11.44 -15.64
C CYS A 107 -15.95 -12.95 -15.92
N THR A 108 -16.44 -13.83 -15.04
CA THR A 108 -16.49 -15.28 -15.31
C THR A 108 -17.75 -15.69 -16.08
N LYS A 109 -18.72 -14.79 -16.24
CA LYS A 109 -19.94 -15.03 -17.01
C LYS A 109 -19.69 -14.73 -18.47
N ALA A 110 -20.09 -15.65 -19.35
CA ALA A 110 -19.88 -15.52 -20.80
C ALA A 110 -20.36 -14.17 -21.37
N VAL A 111 -21.49 -13.66 -20.88
CA VAL A 111 -22.07 -12.38 -21.33
C VAL A 111 -21.25 -11.14 -20.97
N PHE A 112 -20.34 -11.23 -19.99
CA PHE A 112 -19.53 -10.13 -19.47
C PHE A 112 -18.02 -10.35 -19.65
N ARG A 113 -17.59 -11.51 -20.18
CA ARG A 113 -16.18 -11.88 -20.30
C ARG A 113 -15.37 -10.83 -21.08
N SER A 114 -15.93 -10.31 -22.16
CA SER A 114 -15.31 -9.29 -23.02
C SER A 114 -15.61 -7.86 -22.60
N ASP A 115 -16.24 -7.64 -21.43
CA ASP A 115 -16.52 -6.29 -20.91
C ASP A 115 -15.45 -5.93 -19.86
N PRO A 116 -14.52 -4.99 -20.16
CA PRO A 116 -13.46 -4.60 -19.24
C PRO A 116 -13.94 -4.17 -17.85
N TYR A 117 -15.15 -3.61 -17.73
CA TYR A 117 -15.70 -3.15 -16.45
C TYR A 117 -16.22 -4.28 -15.56
N ALA A 118 -16.37 -5.50 -16.10
CA ALA A 118 -16.74 -6.68 -15.33
C ALA A 118 -15.55 -7.32 -14.60
N TRP A 119 -14.32 -6.89 -14.90
CA TRP A 119 -13.09 -7.39 -14.31
C TRP A 119 -12.68 -6.63 -13.05
N MET A 120 -11.71 -7.17 -12.33
CA MET A 120 -11.17 -6.56 -11.12
C MET A 120 -10.28 -5.38 -11.47
N MET A 121 -10.54 -4.22 -10.85
CA MET A 121 -9.81 -2.97 -11.03
C MET A 121 -8.85 -2.72 -9.86
N PRO A 122 -7.55 -3.03 -10.00
CA PRO A 122 -6.55 -2.85 -8.94
C PRO A 122 -6.21 -1.40 -8.63
N TRP A 123 -5.40 -1.19 -7.59
CA TRP A 123 -4.95 0.13 -7.14
C TRP A 123 -4.35 0.97 -8.27
N LYS A 124 -3.55 0.38 -9.18
CA LYS A 124 -2.92 1.07 -10.33
C LYS A 124 -3.87 1.41 -11.50
N HIS A 125 -5.18 1.18 -11.37
CA HIS A 125 -6.17 1.60 -12.36
C HIS A 125 -6.44 3.10 -12.21
N HIS A 126 -6.06 3.89 -13.21
CA HIS A 126 -6.22 5.36 -13.22
C HIS A 126 -7.25 5.87 -14.23
N GLY A 127 -7.98 4.96 -14.89
CA GLY A 127 -9.06 5.29 -15.81
C GLY A 127 -10.17 6.16 -15.20
N ALA A 128 -10.31 6.16 -13.87
CA ALA A 128 -11.31 6.94 -13.13
C ALA A 128 -10.87 8.37 -12.74
N THR A 129 -9.77 8.91 -13.28
CA THR A 129 -9.21 10.21 -12.87
C THR A 129 -10.21 11.37 -13.02
N ALA A 130 -10.89 11.48 -14.16
CA ALA A 130 -11.91 12.52 -14.36
C ALA A 130 -13.09 12.39 -13.38
N TYR A 131 -13.42 11.16 -12.95
CA TYR A 131 -14.48 10.90 -11.97
C TYR A 131 -14.04 11.31 -10.56
N ALA A 132 -12.79 11.05 -10.18
CA ALA A 132 -12.24 11.49 -8.90
C ALA A 132 -12.27 13.01 -8.75
N GLU A 133 -11.85 13.75 -9.78
CA GLU A 133 -11.88 15.22 -9.79
C GLU A 133 -13.31 15.78 -9.67
N ARG A 134 -14.25 15.20 -10.43
CA ARG A 134 -15.67 15.59 -10.35
C ARG A 134 -16.27 15.24 -8.99
N MET A 135 -15.88 14.11 -8.41
CA MET A 135 -16.39 13.64 -7.13
C MET A 135 -15.86 14.52 -6.00
N GLN A 136 -14.62 14.98 -6.11
CA GLN A 136 -14.05 15.94 -5.17
C GLN A 136 -14.90 17.23 -5.15
N ARG A 137 -15.20 17.81 -6.32
CA ARG A 137 -16.07 18.99 -6.40
C ARG A 137 -17.46 18.76 -5.81
N ALA A 138 -18.05 17.59 -6.08
CA ALA A 138 -19.34 17.21 -5.52
C ALA A 138 -19.29 17.05 -3.99
N ALA A 139 -18.21 16.46 -3.46
CA ALA A 139 -18.00 16.30 -2.03
C ALA A 139 -17.85 17.65 -1.32
N GLU A 140 -17.00 18.54 -1.84
CA GLU A 140 -16.80 19.90 -1.29
C GLU A 140 -18.10 20.73 -1.33
N ALA A 141 -18.92 20.57 -2.38
CA ALA A 141 -20.21 21.24 -2.48
C ALA A 141 -21.29 20.63 -1.56
N PHE A 142 -21.22 19.33 -1.30
CA PHE A 142 -22.16 18.61 -0.44
C PHE A 142 -21.91 18.90 1.05
N ASP A 143 -20.65 18.83 1.46
CA ASP A 143 -20.19 19.12 2.81
C ASP A 143 -18.73 19.59 2.76
N PRO A 144 -18.43 20.86 3.11
CA PRO A 144 -17.06 21.38 3.13
C PRO A 144 -16.09 20.57 4.01
N ASP A 145 -16.59 19.83 5.01
CA ASP A 145 -15.80 18.97 5.88
C ASP A 145 -15.73 17.50 5.39
N PHE A 146 -16.35 17.14 4.26
CA PHE A 146 -16.41 15.75 3.77
C PHE A 146 -15.01 15.14 3.62
N LEU A 147 -14.07 15.92 3.08
CA LEU A 147 -12.70 15.48 2.78
C LEU A 147 -11.73 15.71 3.93
N ARG A 148 -12.22 16.12 5.11
CA ARG A 148 -11.41 16.40 6.30
C ARG A 148 -10.50 15.23 6.71
N ARG A 149 -10.94 13.99 6.44
CA ARG A 149 -10.19 12.76 6.74
C ARG A 149 -9.23 12.32 5.63
N TYR A 150 -9.31 12.92 4.45
CA TYR A 150 -8.67 12.44 3.21
C TYR A 150 -7.71 13.48 2.61
N GLY A 151 -7.15 14.34 3.47
CA GLY A 151 -6.16 15.34 3.08
C GLY A 151 -6.64 16.37 2.05
N GLY A 152 -7.95 16.45 1.80
CA GLY A 152 -8.54 17.37 0.82
C GLY A 152 -8.52 16.87 -0.63
N ARG A 153 -8.23 15.59 -0.89
CA ARG A 153 -8.23 15.02 -2.25
C ARG A 153 -8.92 13.66 -2.32
N ILE A 154 -9.45 13.34 -3.49
CA ILE A 154 -9.96 12.01 -3.81
C ILE A 154 -9.04 11.39 -4.86
N SER A 155 -8.51 10.19 -4.57
CA SER A 155 -7.70 9.44 -5.54
C SER A 155 -8.57 8.69 -6.55
N SER A 156 -8.12 8.63 -7.81
CA SER A 156 -8.74 7.80 -8.85
C SER A 156 -8.61 6.30 -8.57
N GLU A 157 -7.67 5.93 -7.72
CA GLU A 157 -7.44 4.55 -7.31
C GLU A 157 -8.51 4.04 -6.35
N TRP A 158 -9.29 4.93 -5.70
CA TRP A 158 -10.25 4.56 -4.67
C TRP A 158 -11.54 3.98 -5.25
N MET A 159 -12.30 3.29 -4.38
CA MET A 159 -13.49 2.54 -4.80
C MET A 159 -14.53 3.43 -5.48
N LEU A 160 -14.95 4.52 -4.84
CA LEU A 160 -16.10 5.27 -5.36
C LEU A 160 -15.87 5.92 -6.73
N PRO A 161 -14.73 6.55 -7.06
CA PRO A 161 -14.47 7.03 -8.41
C PRO A 161 -14.54 5.92 -9.47
N LYS A 162 -13.98 4.73 -9.19
CA LYS A 162 -14.08 3.56 -10.07
C LYS A 162 -15.53 3.11 -10.26
N LEU A 163 -16.29 3.05 -9.17
CA LEU A 163 -17.71 2.66 -9.23
C LEU A 163 -18.56 3.68 -9.97
N TRP A 164 -18.26 4.97 -9.85
CA TRP A 164 -18.92 6.00 -10.64
C TRP A 164 -18.62 5.85 -12.13
N GLN A 165 -17.38 5.56 -12.49
CA GLN A 165 -17.02 5.26 -13.88
C GLN A 165 -17.82 4.07 -14.42
N VAL A 166 -17.92 2.96 -13.67
CA VAL A 166 -18.71 1.79 -14.10
C VAL A 166 -20.19 2.15 -14.26
N ALA A 167 -20.74 2.93 -13.34
CA ALA A 167 -22.15 3.32 -13.35
C ALA A 167 -22.55 4.11 -14.61
N GLU A 168 -21.65 4.98 -15.08
CA GLU A 168 -21.87 5.86 -16.24
C GLU A 168 -21.48 5.19 -17.57
N GLU A 169 -20.36 4.46 -17.62
CA GLU A 169 -19.82 3.93 -18.88
C GLU A 169 -20.24 2.49 -19.18
N ALA A 170 -20.58 1.70 -18.16
CA ALA A 170 -21.02 0.33 -18.30
C ALA A 170 -22.27 0.05 -17.46
N PRO A 171 -23.40 0.74 -17.74
CA PRO A 171 -24.63 0.61 -16.98
C PRO A 171 -25.13 -0.84 -16.89
N ARG A 172 -24.90 -1.65 -17.94
CA ARG A 172 -25.26 -3.07 -17.96
C ARG A 172 -24.48 -3.91 -16.94
N VAL A 173 -23.18 -3.63 -16.75
CA VAL A 173 -22.37 -4.27 -15.71
C VAL A 173 -22.83 -3.78 -14.33
N PHE A 174 -23.06 -2.47 -14.21
CA PHE A 174 -23.51 -1.86 -12.96
C PHE A 174 -24.83 -2.42 -12.44
N ASP A 175 -25.82 -2.58 -13.32
CA ASP A 175 -27.11 -3.13 -12.95
C ASP A 175 -27.02 -4.63 -12.62
N ALA A 176 -26.15 -5.37 -13.32
CA ALA A 176 -25.99 -6.81 -13.12
C ALA A 176 -25.20 -7.20 -11.85
N ALA A 177 -24.36 -6.30 -11.33
CA ALA A 177 -23.65 -6.53 -10.08
C ALA A 177 -24.62 -6.48 -8.90
N ASP A 178 -24.63 -7.51 -8.04
CA ASP A 178 -25.35 -7.44 -6.76
C ASP A 178 -24.56 -6.58 -5.77
N ARG A 179 -23.23 -6.73 -5.78
CA ARG A 179 -22.30 -5.98 -4.92
C ARG A 179 -21.04 -5.60 -5.67
N TYR A 180 -20.41 -4.55 -5.17
CA TYR A 180 -19.02 -4.22 -5.45
C TYR A 180 -18.23 -4.43 -4.17
N VAL A 181 -17.15 -5.22 -4.29
CA VAL A 181 -16.40 -5.69 -3.13
C VAL A 181 -14.92 -5.41 -3.32
N GLU A 182 -14.18 -5.24 -2.22
CA GLU A 182 -12.72 -5.32 -2.26
C GLU A 182 -12.28 -6.77 -2.44
N ALA A 183 -11.15 -6.96 -3.12
CA ALA A 183 -10.60 -8.28 -3.40
C ALA A 183 -10.30 -9.07 -2.11
N GLY A 184 -9.82 -8.41 -1.06
CA GLY A 184 -9.60 -9.05 0.25
C GLY A 184 -10.89 -9.59 0.87
N ASP A 185 -11.96 -8.79 0.86
CA ASP A 185 -13.26 -9.20 1.38
C ASP A 185 -13.85 -10.38 0.57
N TRP A 186 -13.63 -10.39 -0.75
CA TRP A 186 -14.04 -11.49 -1.62
C TRP A 186 -13.24 -12.77 -1.38
N LEU A 187 -11.94 -12.68 -1.12
CA LEU A 187 -11.10 -13.83 -0.78
C LEU A 187 -11.48 -14.43 0.57
N VAL A 188 -11.80 -13.59 1.56
CA VAL A 188 -12.37 -14.05 2.84
C VAL A 188 -13.72 -14.75 2.62
N TYR A 189 -14.57 -14.24 1.73
CA TYR A 189 -15.81 -14.90 1.35
C TYR A 189 -15.54 -16.27 0.68
N CYS A 190 -14.54 -16.38 -0.19
CA CYS A 190 -14.13 -17.65 -0.79
C CYS A 190 -13.63 -18.67 0.24
N LEU A 191 -13.01 -18.23 1.33
CA LEU A 191 -12.56 -19.09 2.43
C LEU A 191 -13.70 -19.52 3.34
N THR A 192 -14.62 -18.61 3.66
CA THR A 192 -15.56 -18.76 4.78
C THR A 192 -17.04 -18.91 4.39
N GLY A 193 -17.40 -18.57 3.15
CA GLY A 193 -18.79 -18.45 2.70
C GLY A 193 -19.55 -17.28 3.34
N ARG A 194 -18.89 -16.42 4.14
CA ARG A 194 -19.49 -15.26 4.79
C ARG A 194 -18.85 -13.98 4.28
N TYR A 195 -19.71 -13.04 3.84
CA TYR A 195 -19.26 -11.72 3.45
C TYR A 195 -19.07 -10.85 4.69
N ALA A 196 -17.83 -10.43 4.95
CA ALA A 196 -17.44 -9.67 6.14
C ALA A 196 -16.52 -8.51 5.73
N PRO A 197 -17.07 -7.38 5.25
CA PRO A 197 -16.29 -6.30 4.67
C PRO A 197 -15.42 -5.59 5.71
N SER A 198 -14.15 -5.35 5.36
CA SER A 198 -13.16 -4.70 6.21
C SER A 198 -13.44 -3.22 6.45
N ARG A 199 -13.48 -2.81 7.73
CA ARG A 199 -13.60 -1.39 8.11
C ARG A 199 -12.41 -0.56 7.63
N ALA A 200 -11.21 -1.13 7.63
CA ALA A 200 -10.02 -0.43 7.15
C ALA A 200 -10.17 -0.09 5.67
N MET A 201 -10.44 -1.09 4.82
CA MET A 201 -10.61 -0.88 3.38
C MET A 201 -11.75 0.10 3.08
N ALA A 202 -12.91 -0.10 3.71
CA ALA A 202 -14.06 0.78 3.54
C ALA A 202 -13.74 2.22 3.99
N GLY A 203 -12.99 2.38 5.08
CA GLY A 203 -12.58 3.68 5.61
C GLY A 203 -11.63 4.40 4.67
N TYR A 204 -10.50 3.80 4.35
CA TYR A 204 -9.46 4.47 3.55
C TYR A 204 -9.89 4.70 2.11
N LYS A 205 -10.68 3.79 1.53
CA LYS A 205 -10.92 3.76 0.07
C LYS A 205 -12.38 3.91 -0.37
N ALA A 206 -13.34 3.92 0.56
CA ALA A 206 -14.77 4.04 0.25
C ALA A 206 -15.55 5.05 1.11
N PHE A 207 -14.84 5.94 1.81
CA PHE A 207 -15.39 6.99 2.66
C PHE A 207 -16.23 6.51 3.86
N ALA A 208 -16.00 5.29 4.34
CA ALA A 208 -16.61 4.85 5.59
C ALA A 208 -16.11 5.68 6.79
N GLN A 209 -17.01 6.01 7.71
CA GLN A 209 -16.73 6.82 8.89
C GLN A 209 -17.42 6.23 10.13
N PRO A 210 -16.97 6.57 11.36
CA PRO A 210 -17.71 6.23 12.57
C PRO A 210 -19.16 6.72 12.51
N GLY A 211 -20.12 5.82 12.74
CA GLY A 211 -21.56 6.11 12.64
C GLY A 211 -22.12 6.22 11.22
N ARG A 212 -21.27 6.16 10.18
CA ARG A 212 -21.63 6.18 8.77
C ARG A 212 -20.75 5.15 8.02
N PRO A 213 -21.09 3.84 8.09
CA PRO A 213 -20.22 2.79 7.56
C PRO A 213 -20.02 2.87 6.05
N TRP A 214 -20.86 3.65 5.33
CA TRP A 214 -20.77 3.91 3.90
C TRP A 214 -21.34 5.30 3.58
N PRO A 215 -20.95 5.93 2.47
CA PRO A 215 -21.57 7.17 2.00
C PRO A 215 -23.09 6.98 1.86
N ASP A 216 -23.86 7.97 2.31
CA ASP A 216 -25.31 7.87 2.24
C ASP A 216 -25.85 8.09 0.82
N ARG A 217 -27.10 7.66 0.62
CA ARG A 217 -27.79 7.83 -0.67
C ARG A 217 -27.83 9.29 -1.12
N ALA A 218 -27.93 10.24 -0.18
CA ALA A 218 -27.99 11.67 -0.50
C ALA A 218 -26.68 12.16 -1.14
N PHE A 219 -25.53 11.80 -0.57
CA PHE A 219 -24.22 12.09 -1.14
C PHE A 219 -24.04 11.41 -2.52
N LEU A 220 -24.35 10.12 -2.62
CA LEU A 220 -24.20 9.39 -3.88
C LEU A 220 -25.06 10.01 -5.00
N LYS A 221 -26.27 10.45 -4.68
CA LYS A 221 -27.15 11.19 -5.60
C LYS A 221 -26.59 12.56 -5.97
N ALA A 222 -26.00 13.29 -5.03
CA ALA A 222 -25.37 14.58 -5.28
C ALA A 222 -24.15 14.45 -6.21
N VAL A 223 -23.44 13.33 -6.16
CA VAL A 223 -22.37 13.00 -7.13
C VAL A 223 -22.95 12.68 -8.51
N SER A 224 -23.89 11.73 -8.60
CA SER A 224 -24.63 11.44 -9.82
C SER A 224 -25.95 10.72 -9.52
N PRO A 225 -27.06 11.06 -10.21
CA PRO A 225 -28.30 10.31 -10.12
C PRO A 225 -28.14 8.81 -10.42
N ARG A 226 -27.19 8.45 -11.30
CA ARG A 226 -26.92 7.05 -11.63
C ARG A 226 -26.19 6.32 -10.50
N LEU A 227 -25.35 7.02 -9.75
CA LEU A 227 -24.61 6.49 -8.60
C LEU A 227 -25.49 6.33 -7.36
N GLU A 228 -26.67 6.97 -7.30
CA GLU A 228 -27.64 6.82 -6.19
C GLU A 228 -27.98 5.35 -5.90
N ALA A 229 -28.08 4.52 -6.95
CA ALA A 229 -28.38 3.09 -6.85
C ALA A 229 -27.25 2.25 -6.20
N LEU A 230 -26.03 2.80 -6.08
CA LEU A 230 -24.94 2.13 -5.37
C LEU A 230 -25.27 1.94 -3.88
N ALA A 231 -26.09 2.82 -3.28
CA ALA A 231 -26.51 2.69 -1.89
C ALA A 231 -27.17 1.33 -1.58
N ASP A 232 -27.83 0.71 -2.56
CA ASP A 232 -28.49 -0.59 -2.41
C ASP A 232 -27.53 -1.78 -2.55
N LYS A 233 -26.35 -1.55 -3.13
CA LYS A 233 -25.31 -2.55 -3.43
C LYS A 233 -24.18 -2.54 -2.39
N LEU A 234 -24.12 -1.54 -1.51
CA LEU A 234 -23.16 -1.44 -0.41
C LEU A 234 -23.67 -2.21 0.83
N PRO A 235 -22.77 -2.87 1.58
CA PRO A 235 -23.17 -3.59 2.78
C PRO A 235 -23.62 -2.64 3.89
N ARG A 236 -24.28 -3.18 4.93
CA ARG A 236 -24.82 -2.36 6.04
C ARG A 236 -23.81 -2.12 7.16
N GLU A 237 -22.86 -3.02 7.32
CA GLU A 237 -21.89 -3.03 8.41
C GLU A 237 -20.48 -3.30 7.88
N THR A 238 -19.49 -2.98 8.70
CA THR A 238 -18.07 -3.27 8.45
C THR A 238 -17.45 -3.84 9.73
N PHE A 239 -16.49 -4.74 9.55
CA PHE A 239 -15.89 -5.52 10.63
C PHE A 239 -14.47 -5.04 10.96
N LEU A 240 -14.07 -5.23 12.20
CA LEU A 240 -12.74 -4.85 12.67
C LEU A 240 -11.69 -5.86 12.23
N MET A 241 -10.46 -5.38 12.08
CA MET A 241 -9.32 -6.26 11.84
C MET A 241 -9.04 -7.11 13.08
N GLY A 242 -8.76 -8.39 12.85
CA GLY A 242 -8.64 -9.39 13.92
C GLY A 242 -9.97 -10.00 14.36
N GLU A 243 -11.13 -9.45 13.97
CA GLU A 243 -12.39 -10.16 14.15
C GLU A 243 -12.44 -11.41 13.28
N ARG A 244 -13.09 -12.45 13.81
CA ARG A 244 -13.33 -13.69 13.08
C ARG A 244 -14.43 -13.47 12.03
N ALA A 245 -14.03 -13.40 10.77
CA ALA A 245 -14.95 -13.37 9.64
C ALA A 245 -15.76 -14.68 9.55
N GLY A 246 -15.11 -15.81 9.81
CA GLY A 246 -15.72 -17.13 9.82
C GLY A 246 -14.72 -18.25 10.11
N GLY A 247 -15.08 -19.47 9.74
CA GLY A 247 -14.15 -20.60 9.67
C GLY A 247 -14.04 -21.10 8.24
N LEU A 248 -12.94 -21.78 7.91
CA LEU A 248 -12.78 -22.41 6.61
C LEU A 248 -13.98 -23.31 6.28
N THR A 249 -14.55 -23.13 5.09
CA THR A 249 -15.50 -24.10 4.53
C THR A 249 -14.80 -25.45 4.30
N ALA A 250 -15.58 -26.53 4.16
CA ALA A 250 -15.01 -27.84 3.84
C ALA A 250 -14.17 -27.82 2.55
N GLN A 251 -14.65 -27.11 1.52
CA GLN A 251 -13.94 -26.96 0.24
C GLN A 251 -12.63 -26.18 0.41
N ALA A 252 -12.65 -25.06 1.15
CA ALA A 252 -11.45 -24.27 1.38
C ALA A 252 -10.42 -25.03 2.23
N ALA A 253 -10.87 -25.79 3.23
CA ALA A 253 -10.04 -26.66 4.05
C ALA A 253 -9.33 -27.74 3.20
N GLU A 254 -10.06 -28.41 2.32
CA GLU A 254 -9.49 -29.39 1.38
C GLU A 254 -8.44 -28.75 0.46
N ALA A 255 -8.76 -27.60 -0.13
CA ALA A 255 -7.87 -26.91 -1.07
C ALA A 255 -6.58 -26.37 -0.41
N THR A 256 -6.64 -26.02 0.88
CA THR A 256 -5.49 -25.51 1.65
C THR A 256 -4.73 -26.58 2.41
N GLY A 257 -5.28 -27.79 2.54
CA GLY A 257 -4.74 -28.84 3.39
C GLY A 257 -4.91 -28.56 4.90
N LEU A 258 -5.89 -27.76 5.28
CA LEU A 258 -6.20 -27.38 6.66
C LEU A 258 -7.51 -28.01 7.14
N LEU A 259 -7.90 -27.73 8.39
CA LEU A 259 -9.14 -28.27 8.97
C LEU A 259 -10.36 -27.39 8.63
N PRO A 260 -11.53 -28.00 8.37
CA PRO A 260 -12.78 -27.26 8.32
C PRO A 260 -13.01 -26.51 9.64
N GLY A 261 -13.47 -25.27 9.54
CA GLY A 261 -13.75 -24.42 10.69
C GLY A 261 -12.55 -23.64 11.23
N THR A 262 -11.32 -23.86 10.74
CA THR A 262 -10.14 -23.06 11.13
C THR A 262 -10.48 -21.56 10.99
N PRO A 263 -10.35 -20.76 12.06
CA PRO A 263 -10.70 -19.34 12.06
C PRO A 263 -10.00 -18.53 10.96
N VAL A 264 -10.76 -17.64 10.33
CA VAL A 264 -10.25 -16.70 9.33
C VAL A 264 -10.57 -15.27 9.79
N ALA A 265 -9.55 -14.43 9.83
CA ALA A 265 -9.68 -13.01 10.15
C ALA A 265 -10.33 -12.23 9.00
N VAL A 266 -10.95 -11.10 9.33
CA VAL A 266 -11.33 -10.07 8.34
C VAL A 266 -10.09 -9.59 7.57
N ALA A 267 -10.27 -9.33 6.27
CA ALA A 267 -9.18 -8.93 5.38
C ALA A 267 -8.58 -7.57 5.77
N ASN A 268 -7.31 -7.36 5.37
CA ASN A 268 -6.58 -6.13 5.65
C ASN A 268 -5.92 -5.55 4.39
N ILE A 269 -5.47 -4.30 4.47
CA ILE A 269 -4.65 -3.63 3.46
C ILE A 269 -3.18 -3.97 3.74
N ASP A 270 -2.44 -4.37 2.72
CA ASP A 270 -1.01 -4.74 2.75
C ASP A 270 -0.11 -3.81 3.61
N ALA A 271 -0.21 -2.51 3.41
CA ALA A 271 0.57 -1.52 4.14
C ALA A 271 0.18 -1.44 5.62
N HIS A 272 -1.13 -1.49 5.91
CA HIS A 272 -1.68 -1.30 7.26
C HIS A 272 -1.41 -2.54 8.13
N VAL A 273 -1.54 -3.72 7.53
CA VAL A 273 -1.30 -4.99 8.21
C VAL A 273 0.16 -5.18 8.61
N SER A 274 1.09 -4.44 8.00
CA SER A 274 2.51 -4.50 8.35
C SER A 274 2.81 -3.93 9.75
N MET A 275 1.92 -3.10 10.31
CA MET A 275 2.08 -2.50 11.65
C MET A 275 2.22 -3.54 12.77
N PRO A 276 1.38 -4.58 12.87
CA PRO A 276 1.58 -5.65 13.85
C PRO A 276 2.99 -6.28 13.85
N ALA A 277 3.66 -6.34 12.69
CA ALA A 277 4.93 -7.03 12.55
C ALA A 277 6.11 -6.33 13.25
N ILE A 278 6.01 -5.05 13.62
CA ILE A 278 7.08 -4.32 14.33
C ILE A 278 7.09 -4.58 15.84
N GLY A 279 6.08 -5.26 16.40
CA GLY A 279 6.04 -5.63 17.81
C GLY A 279 5.55 -4.54 18.76
N THR A 280 4.92 -3.47 18.24
CA THR A 280 4.27 -2.44 19.06
C THR A 280 3.01 -1.92 18.39
N ALA A 281 1.98 -1.64 19.21
CA ALA A 281 0.75 -0.95 18.81
C ALA A 281 0.64 0.45 19.44
N ALA A 282 1.73 0.98 20.00
CA ALA A 282 1.71 2.21 20.77
C ALA A 282 1.44 3.47 19.90
N PRO A 283 0.60 4.41 20.36
CA PRO A 283 0.43 5.70 19.71
C PRO A 283 1.73 6.50 19.59
N GLY A 284 1.96 7.06 18.40
CA GLY A 284 3.19 7.74 18.00
C GLY A 284 4.18 6.83 17.26
N SER A 285 3.84 5.57 17.01
CA SER A 285 4.62 4.66 16.16
C SER A 285 4.30 4.91 14.69
N LEU A 286 5.32 5.32 13.93
CA LEU A 286 5.27 5.46 12.48
C LEU A 286 6.01 4.29 11.83
N LEU A 287 5.37 3.57 10.92
CA LEU A 287 6.03 2.59 10.05
C LEU A 287 6.15 3.14 8.63
N MET A 288 7.36 3.08 8.11
CA MET A 288 7.68 3.29 6.70
C MET A 288 7.76 1.93 6.00
N ILE A 289 6.76 1.62 5.18
CA ILE A 289 6.75 0.42 4.33
C ILE A 289 7.47 0.76 3.03
N MET A 290 8.76 0.43 2.94
CA MET A 290 9.66 0.93 1.89
C MET A 290 9.83 -0.07 0.74
N GLY A 291 9.38 0.33 -0.45
CA GLY A 291 9.48 -0.42 -1.70
C GLY A 291 9.66 0.50 -2.91
N THR A 292 8.97 0.22 -4.01
CA THR A 292 8.93 1.10 -5.20
C THR A 292 8.47 2.52 -4.84
N SER A 293 7.46 2.59 -3.97
CA SER A 293 7.01 3.76 -3.22
C SER A 293 7.17 3.51 -1.72
N THR A 294 6.88 4.52 -0.89
CA THR A 294 6.82 4.34 0.57
C THR A 294 5.43 4.67 1.07
N CYS A 295 4.85 3.78 1.87
CA CYS A 295 3.66 4.07 2.66
C CYS A 295 4.05 4.38 4.10
N HIS A 296 3.47 5.43 4.67
CA HIS A 296 3.69 5.91 6.02
C HIS A 296 2.43 5.66 6.84
N ILE A 297 2.46 4.65 7.71
CA ILE A 297 1.34 4.31 8.59
C ILE A 297 1.67 4.76 10.01
N LEU A 298 0.84 5.64 10.57
CA LEU A 298 1.02 6.19 11.92
C LEU A 298 -0.17 5.84 12.81
N VAL A 299 0.11 5.32 13.99
CA VAL A 299 -0.92 5.05 15.02
C VAL A 299 -1.05 6.26 15.94
N SER A 300 -2.28 6.72 16.16
CA SER A 300 -2.59 7.83 17.06
C SER A 300 -3.75 7.51 18.00
N GLY A 301 -3.72 8.07 19.20
CA GLY A 301 -4.86 8.05 20.12
C GLY A 301 -5.90 9.13 19.84
N THR A 302 -5.60 10.09 18.95
CA THR A 302 -6.44 11.25 18.67
C THR A 302 -6.63 11.46 17.17
N GLU A 303 -7.77 12.04 16.81
CA GLU A 303 -8.09 12.46 15.44
C GLU A 303 -7.88 13.96 15.26
N LYS A 304 -7.14 14.29 14.22
CA LYS A 304 -6.89 15.62 13.67
C LYS A 304 -6.95 15.54 12.15
N PRO A 305 -7.56 16.53 11.48
CA PRO A 305 -7.42 16.69 10.04
C PRO A 305 -5.98 17.08 9.73
N ILE A 306 -5.41 16.45 8.71
CA ILE A 306 -4.06 16.76 8.27
C ILE A 306 -4.11 16.93 6.75
N PRO A 307 -3.67 18.07 6.21
CA PRO A 307 -3.65 18.27 4.79
C PRO A 307 -2.68 17.29 4.12
N GLY A 308 -3.05 16.79 2.94
CA GLY A 308 -2.17 15.98 2.11
C GLY A 308 -1.89 14.56 2.57
N ILE A 309 -2.54 14.06 3.62
CA ILE A 309 -2.56 12.62 3.93
C ILE A 309 -3.52 11.89 2.99
N SER A 310 -3.33 10.58 2.83
CA SER A 310 -4.28 9.75 2.08
C SER A 310 -5.56 9.47 2.89
N GLY A 311 -5.45 9.27 4.19
CA GLY A 311 -6.62 8.96 5.02
C GLY A 311 -6.34 8.89 6.51
N VAL A 312 -7.38 9.09 7.33
CA VAL A 312 -7.41 8.70 8.74
C VAL A 312 -8.66 7.90 9.05
N VAL A 313 -8.48 6.72 9.66
CA VAL A 313 -9.59 5.79 9.97
C VAL A 313 -9.50 5.32 11.41
N LYS A 314 -10.61 5.45 12.14
CA LYS A 314 -10.76 4.87 13.47
C LYS A 314 -10.80 3.34 13.35
N ASP A 315 -9.98 2.66 14.13
CA ASP A 315 -9.77 1.22 14.11
C ASP A 315 -9.22 0.70 12.77
N GLY A 316 -8.61 1.59 11.96
CA GLY A 316 -8.08 1.27 10.63
C GLY A 316 -6.72 0.56 10.62
N VAL A 317 -6.03 0.53 11.77
CA VAL A 317 -4.73 -0.17 11.95
C VAL A 317 -4.80 -1.08 13.17
N PHE A 318 -5.17 -0.53 14.33
CA PHE A 318 -5.44 -1.29 15.55
C PHE A 318 -6.78 -0.88 16.15
N PRO A 319 -7.60 -1.83 16.64
CA PRO A 319 -8.79 -1.52 17.43
C PRO A 319 -8.48 -0.53 18.55
N GLY A 320 -9.30 0.52 18.69
CA GLY A 320 -9.14 1.57 19.70
C GLY A 320 -8.26 2.76 19.28
N SER A 321 -7.57 2.70 18.13
CA SER A 321 -6.68 3.76 17.65
C SER A 321 -7.16 4.42 16.36
N TYR A 322 -6.60 5.58 16.01
CA TYR A 322 -6.70 6.15 14.67
C TYR A 322 -5.46 5.77 13.87
N GLY A 323 -5.66 5.17 12.69
CA GLY A 323 -4.60 4.91 11.74
C GLY A 323 -4.52 6.02 10.70
N TYR A 324 -3.36 6.64 10.57
CA TYR A 324 -3.08 7.64 9.56
C TYR A 324 -2.28 7.02 8.41
N GLU A 325 -2.71 7.27 7.19
CA GLU A 325 -2.03 6.86 5.96
C GLU A 325 -1.52 8.10 5.23
N ALA A 326 -0.21 8.16 5.00
CA ALA A 326 0.42 9.05 4.04
C ALA A 326 1.26 8.22 3.08
N GLY A 327 1.67 8.81 1.95
CA GLY A 327 2.51 8.08 1.01
C GLY A 327 3.43 8.97 0.20
N GLN A 328 4.58 8.39 -0.12
CA GLN A 328 5.60 8.98 -0.95
C GLN A 328 5.62 8.24 -2.29
N SER A 329 5.27 8.96 -3.37
CA SER A 329 4.98 8.37 -4.69
C SER A 329 6.15 7.64 -5.33
N CYS A 330 7.38 7.99 -4.96
CA CYS A 330 8.59 7.44 -5.55
C CYS A 330 9.64 7.23 -4.45
N CYS A 331 10.09 5.98 -4.29
CA CYS A 331 11.20 5.60 -3.43
C CYS A 331 12.18 4.74 -4.23
N GLY A 332 11.94 3.42 -4.28
CA GLY A 332 12.74 2.48 -5.08
C GLY A 332 12.69 2.74 -6.59
N ASP A 333 11.59 3.30 -7.10
CA ASP A 333 11.44 3.59 -8.53
C ASP A 333 12.47 4.61 -9.05
N HIS A 334 13.01 5.49 -8.20
CA HIS A 334 14.13 6.37 -8.57
C HIS A 334 15.32 5.59 -9.09
N PHE A 335 15.68 4.53 -8.37
CA PHE A 335 16.87 3.76 -8.65
C PHE A 335 16.67 2.92 -9.90
N LYS A 336 15.50 2.29 -10.03
CA LYS A 336 15.12 1.56 -11.24
C LYS A 336 15.19 2.49 -12.46
N TRP A 337 14.56 3.67 -12.39
CA TRP A 337 14.62 4.66 -13.46
C TRP A 337 16.05 5.04 -13.81
N MET A 338 16.89 5.31 -12.81
CA MET A 338 18.28 5.69 -13.02
C MET A 338 19.04 4.60 -13.79
N PHE A 339 18.85 3.33 -13.42
CA PHE A 339 19.58 2.23 -14.05
C PHE A 339 19.13 1.96 -15.47
N GLU A 340 17.84 2.12 -15.74
CA GLU A 340 17.27 1.88 -17.06
C GLU A 340 17.52 3.05 -18.03
N ASN A 341 17.65 4.28 -17.52
CA ASN A 341 17.59 5.48 -18.38
C ASN A 341 18.80 6.42 -18.28
N ALA A 342 19.55 6.41 -17.17
CA ALA A 342 20.53 7.46 -16.87
C ALA A 342 21.92 6.94 -16.51
N LEU A 343 22.07 5.65 -16.22
CA LEU A 343 23.33 5.05 -15.82
C LEU A 343 24.20 4.72 -17.04
N SER A 344 25.50 5.01 -16.95
CA SER A 344 26.43 4.68 -18.02
C SER A 344 26.68 3.17 -18.09
N GLU A 345 26.88 2.66 -19.31
CA GLU A 345 27.17 1.24 -19.56
C GLU A 345 28.46 0.78 -18.84
N GLU A 346 29.38 1.70 -18.56
CA GLU A 346 30.59 1.43 -17.80
C GLU A 346 30.29 0.91 -16.39
N VAL A 347 29.36 1.53 -15.66
CA VAL A 347 28.99 1.10 -14.31
C VAL A 347 28.25 -0.23 -14.36
N CYS A 348 27.34 -0.40 -15.31
CA CYS A 348 26.62 -1.65 -15.53
C CYS A 348 27.57 -2.81 -15.84
N ARG A 349 28.59 -2.57 -16.68
CA ARG A 349 29.62 -3.56 -17.01
C ARG A 349 30.45 -3.92 -15.79
N GLU A 350 30.91 -2.94 -15.01
CA GLU A 350 31.69 -3.21 -13.80
C GLU A 350 30.90 -4.06 -12.79
N ALA A 351 29.61 -3.77 -12.58
CA ALA A 351 28.76 -4.57 -11.71
C ALA A 351 28.71 -6.04 -12.18
N ARG A 352 28.57 -6.27 -13.50
CA ARG A 352 28.59 -7.61 -14.10
C ARG A 352 29.95 -8.30 -13.95
N GLU A 353 31.06 -7.58 -14.18
CA GLU A 353 32.43 -8.12 -14.03
C GLU A 353 32.73 -8.51 -12.57
N LYS A 354 32.21 -7.76 -11.60
CA LYS A 354 32.31 -8.06 -10.17
C LYS A 354 31.31 -9.11 -9.68
N GLY A 355 30.32 -9.47 -10.50
CA GLY A 355 29.25 -10.38 -10.11
C GLY A 355 28.36 -9.82 -8.99
N VAL A 356 28.21 -8.50 -8.91
CA VAL A 356 27.40 -7.82 -7.88
C VAL A 356 26.19 -7.12 -8.52
N ASP A 357 25.14 -6.95 -7.73
CA ASP A 357 24.00 -6.13 -8.12
C ASP A 357 24.42 -4.65 -8.25
N VAL A 358 23.85 -3.95 -9.24
CA VAL A 358 24.19 -2.54 -9.51
C VAL A 358 23.82 -1.62 -8.35
N HIS A 359 22.75 -1.91 -7.60
CA HIS A 359 22.46 -1.17 -6.36
C HIS A 359 23.56 -1.36 -5.33
N ALA A 360 24.07 -2.57 -5.16
CA ALA A 360 25.11 -2.86 -4.18
C ALA A 360 26.39 -2.08 -4.51
N LEU A 361 26.79 -2.08 -5.79
CA LEU A 361 27.96 -1.31 -6.25
C LEU A 361 27.79 0.20 -5.99
N LEU A 362 26.65 0.79 -6.38
CA LEU A 362 26.41 2.21 -6.17
C LEU A 362 26.25 2.57 -4.70
N THR A 363 25.67 1.70 -3.89
CA THR A 363 25.56 1.88 -2.43
C THR A 363 26.94 1.88 -1.79
N GLU A 364 27.83 0.96 -2.17
CA GLU A 364 29.21 0.93 -1.68
C GLU A 364 29.96 2.23 -2.00
N ARG A 365 29.81 2.76 -3.22
CA ARG A 365 30.45 4.01 -3.63
C ARG A 365 29.85 5.22 -2.92
N ALA A 366 28.52 5.32 -2.90
CA ALA A 366 27.81 6.40 -2.26
C ALA A 366 28.08 6.46 -0.74
N ALA A 367 28.32 5.32 -0.09
CA ALA A 367 28.67 5.25 1.32
C ALA A 367 30.03 5.91 1.64
N ARG A 368 30.91 6.10 0.66
CA ARG A 368 32.20 6.78 0.83
C ARG A 368 32.08 8.30 0.85
N LEU A 369 30.96 8.83 0.34
CA LEU A 369 30.67 10.25 0.36
C LEU A 369 30.24 10.69 1.76
N ARG A 370 30.64 11.89 2.17
CA ARG A 370 30.07 12.58 3.34
C ARG A 370 28.76 13.27 2.95
N PRO A 371 27.85 13.53 3.91
CA PRO A 371 26.70 14.40 3.69
C PRO A 371 27.12 15.72 3.04
N GLY A 372 26.46 16.10 1.94
CA GLY A 372 26.75 17.30 1.16
C GLY A 372 27.97 17.22 0.22
N GLU A 373 28.75 16.13 0.23
CA GLU A 373 29.94 16.00 -0.64
C GLU A 373 29.60 15.90 -2.13
N SER A 374 28.41 15.40 -2.47
CA SER A 374 27.93 15.36 -3.86
C SER A 374 27.74 16.76 -4.47
N GLY A 375 27.48 17.78 -3.64
CA GLY A 375 27.05 19.09 -4.11
C GLY A 375 25.68 19.10 -4.82
N LEU A 376 24.94 17.99 -4.77
CA LEU A 376 23.67 17.79 -5.46
C LEU A 376 22.48 17.91 -4.50
N LEU A 377 21.34 18.33 -5.04
CA LEU A 377 20.05 18.30 -4.35
C LEU A 377 18.96 17.91 -5.35
N ALA A 378 18.01 17.09 -4.91
CA ALA A 378 16.92 16.62 -5.75
C ALA A 378 15.54 16.73 -5.09
N LEU A 379 14.51 16.90 -5.92
CA LEU A 379 13.10 16.68 -5.54
C LEU A 379 12.68 15.29 -6.01
N ASP A 380 12.12 14.50 -5.09
CA ASP A 380 11.79 13.09 -5.24
C ASP A 380 10.50 12.82 -6.06
N TRP A 381 10.11 13.75 -6.94
CA TRP A 381 8.81 13.78 -7.59
C TRP A 381 8.80 13.15 -8.98
N TRP A 382 9.64 12.13 -9.22
CA TRP A 382 9.66 11.39 -10.51
C TRP A 382 8.29 10.82 -10.89
N ASN A 383 7.43 10.57 -9.90
CA ASN A 383 6.07 10.09 -10.07
C ASN A 383 5.06 11.01 -9.35
N GLY A 384 5.28 12.33 -9.41
CA GLY A 384 4.48 13.32 -8.70
C GLY A 384 4.66 13.29 -7.18
N ASN A 385 3.80 13.99 -6.45
CA ASN A 385 3.80 14.03 -5.00
C ASN A 385 2.41 13.69 -4.42
N ARG A 386 2.30 12.52 -3.78
CA ARG A 386 1.07 12.10 -3.08
C ARG A 386 0.91 12.86 -1.76
N SER A 387 1.85 12.72 -0.84
CA SER A 387 1.89 13.48 0.41
C SER A 387 3.09 14.42 0.45
N ILE A 388 2.95 15.70 0.78
CA ILE A 388 1.75 16.39 1.30
C ILE A 388 1.08 17.33 0.28
N LEU A 389 1.63 17.43 -0.93
CA LEU A 389 1.17 18.37 -1.95
C LEU A 389 -0.04 17.86 -2.72
N THR A 390 -0.21 16.54 -2.80
CA THR A 390 -1.32 15.89 -3.52
C THR A 390 -1.44 16.32 -4.98
N ASP A 391 -0.30 16.38 -5.65
CA ASP A 391 -0.17 16.83 -7.02
C ASP A 391 0.64 15.83 -7.84
N MET A 392 -0.08 15.08 -8.68
CA MET A 392 0.51 14.06 -9.55
C MET A 392 1.12 14.64 -10.82
N GLU A 393 1.00 15.95 -11.07
CA GLU A 393 1.61 16.66 -12.21
C GLU A 393 3.00 17.24 -11.91
N LEU A 394 3.42 17.23 -10.65
CA LEU A 394 4.79 17.54 -10.28
C LEU A 394 5.79 16.53 -10.88
N SER A 395 7.01 17.01 -11.13
CA SER A 395 8.06 16.24 -11.77
C SER A 395 9.38 16.31 -11.00
N GLY A 396 10.26 15.34 -11.22
CA GLY A 396 11.60 15.30 -10.67
C GLY A 396 12.45 16.54 -10.98
N LEU A 397 13.35 16.89 -10.04
CA LEU A 397 14.35 17.94 -10.21
C LEU A 397 15.69 17.45 -9.66
N MET A 398 16.79 17.76 -10.35
CA MET A 398 18.17 17.60 -9.87
C MET A 398 18.92 18.91 -10.12
N ILE A 399 19.52 19.47 -9.08
CA ILE A 399 20.36 20.68 -9.17
C ILE A 399 21.77 20.41 -8.64
N GLY A 400 22.73 21.27 -9.01
CA GLY A 400 24.12 21.18 -8.59
C GLY A 400 25.02 20.37 -9.53
N MET A 401 24.50 19.90 -10.67
CA MET A 401 25.26 19.15 -11.67
C MET A 401 26.45 19.96 -12.22
N THR A 402 27.60 19.31 -12.34
CA THR A 402 28.81 19.86 -12.98
C THR A 402 29.33 18.89 -14.03
N LEU A 403 30.34 19.29 -14.82
CA LEU A 403 31.02 18.40 -15.77
C LEU A 403 31.69 17.20 -15.11
N SER A 404 31.91 17.24 -13.79
CA SER A 404 32.59 16.20 -13.01
C SER A 404 31.64 15.29 -12.24
N THR A 405 30.32 15.54 -12.30
CA THR A 405 29.35 14.78 -11.51
C THR A 405 29.35 13.30 -11.86
N ARG A 406 29.36 12.44 -10.83
CA ARG A 406 29.48 10.99 -10.93
C ARG A 406 28.17 10.25 -10.63
N PRO A 407 27.98 9.02 -11.15
CA PRO A 407 26.79 8.22 -10.86
C PRO A 407 26.50 8.00 -9.37
N GLU A 408 27.53 7.73 -8.55
CA GLU A 408 27.34 7.54 -7.11
C GLU A 408 26.89 8.80 -6.37
N GLU A 409 27.21 10.00 -6.87
CA GLU A 409 26.77 11.27 -6.31
C GLU A 409 25.28 11.49 -6.59
N ILE A 410 24.85 11.21 -7.84
CA ILE A 410 23.44 11.24 -8.23
C ILE A 410 22.64 10.22 -7.41
N TYR A 411 23.13 8.99 -7.31
CA TYR A 411 22.49 7.93 -6.54
C TYR A 411 22.31 8.33 -5.06
N ARG A 412 23.33 8.94 -4.46
CA ARG A 412 23.23 9.46 -3.08
C ARG A 412 22.22 10.59 -2.97
N ALA A 413 22.23 11.54 -3.89
CA ALA A 413 21.28 12.66 -3.88
C ALA A 413 19.82 12.18 -4.01
N LEU A 414 19.56 11.11 -4.77
CA LEU A 414 18.24 10.48 -4.87
C LEU A 414 17.83 9.81 -3.55
N ILE A 415 18.75 9.11 -2.86
CA ILE A 415 18.48 8.58 -1.51
C ILE A 415 18.11 9.72 -0.56
N GLU A 416 18.93 10.78 -0.52
CA GLU A 416 18.73 11.94 0.34
C GLU A 416 17.40 12.65 0.05
N ALA A 417 17.04 12.82 -1.23
CA ALA A 417 15.75 13.38 -1.64
C ALA A 417 14.57 12.59 -1.06
N THR A 418 14.63 11.25 -1.09
CA THR A 418 13.55 10.45 -0.50
C THR A 418 13.48 10.59 1.03
N ALA A 419 14.63 10.75 1.70
CA ALA A 419 14.67 11.01 3.14
C ALA A 419 14.07 12.39 3.48
N TYR A 420 14.35 13.43 2.68
CA TYR A 420 13.75 14.75 2.83
C TYR A 420 12.23 14.71 2.62
N GLY A 421 11.74 14.02 1.58
CA GLY A 421 10.31 13.84 1.35
C GLY A 421 9.61 13.14 2.53
N SER A 422 10.24 12.11 3.09
CA SER A 422 9.77 11.45 4.32
C SER A 422 9.78 12.40 5.53
N ARG A 423 10.78 13.29 5.65
CA ARG A 423 10.83 14.31 6.70
C ARG A 423 9.70 15.32 6.59
N VAL A 424 9.34 15.76 5.37
CA VAL A 424 8.18 16.62 5.13
C VAL A 424 6.89 15.96 5.65
N ILE A 425 6.71 14.66 5.40
CA ILE A 425 5.55 13.91 5.88
C ILE A 425 5.53 13.85 7.42
N VAL A 426 6.66 13.51 8.05
CA VAL A 426 6.78 13.46 9.51
C VAL A 426 6.49 14.82 10.14
N GLU A 427 7.09 15.88 9.64
CA GLU A 427 6.87 17.24 10.14
C GLU A 427 5.41 17.69 9.93
N ASN A 428 4.75 17.29 8.84
CA ASN A 428 3.34 17.58 8.61
C ASN A 428 2.42 16.94 9.66
N PHE A 429 2.71 15.70 10.11
CA PHE A 429 1.98 15.10 11.23
C PHE A 429 2.16 15.93 12.50
N GLU A 430 3.41 16.28 12.84
CA GLU A 430 3.75 16.96 14.08
C GLU A 430 3.21 18.39 14.15
N GLN A 431 3.31 19.13 13.05
CA GLN A 431 2.77 20.49 12.91
C GLN A 431 1.25 20.53 13.07
N ASN A 432 0.54 19.44 12.73
CA ASN A 432 -0.90 19.30 12.91
C ASN A 432 -1.28 18.62 14.24
N GLY A 433 -0.34 18.47 15.17
CA GLY A 433 -0.57 18.01 16.53
C GLY A 433 -0.67 16.50 16.69
N ILE A 434 -0.21 15.71 15.72
CA ILE A 434 -0.04 14.26 15.86
C ILE A 434 1.46 13.95 16.07
N PRO A 435 1.87 13.51 17.27
CA PRO A 435 3.28 13.30 17.57
C PRO A 435 3.83 12.02 16.90
N VAL A 436 5.03 12.10 16.33
CA VAL A 436 5.80 10.94 15.85
C VAL A 436 6.93 10.65 16.85
N LYS A 437 6.73 9.62 17.67
CA LYS A 437 7.62 9.27 18.78
C LYS A 437 8.67 8.24 18.39
N GLN A 438 8.28 7.25 17.59
CA GLN A 438 9.13 6.15 17.17
C GLN A 438 8.95 5.94 15.67
N ILE A 439 10.05 5.66 14.98
CA ILE A 439 10.06 5.39 13.55
C ILE A 439 10.58 3.98 13.32
N TYR A 440 9.83 3.25 12.51
CA TYR A 440 10.14 1.91 12.08
C TYR A 440 10.16 1.85 10.57
N ALA A 441 10.91 0.90 10.02
CA ALA A 441 10.94 0.63 8.60
C ALA A 441 10.76 -0.87 8.34
N CYS A 442 10.05 -1.20 7.26
CA CYS A 442 10.00 -2.56 6.74
C CYS A 442 10.08 -2.55 5.20
N GLY A 443 10.09 -3.74 4.61
CA GLY A 443 10.23 -3.91 3.17
C GLY A 443 11.67 -4.23 2.75
N GLY A 444 11.83 -4.61 1.49
CA GLY A 444 13.11 -5.12 0.96
C GLY A 444 14.23 -4.08 1.01
N ILE A 445 13.91 -2.80 0.80
CA ILE A 445 14.89 -1.70 0.82
C ILE A 445 15.45 -1.51 2.23
N ALA A 446 14.58 -1.45 3.24
CA ALA A 446 14.96 -1.22 4.64
C ALA A 446 15.95 -2.27 5.17
N ARG A 447 15.82 -3.52 4.72
CA ARG A 447 16.73 -4.61 5.09
C ARG A 447 18.05 -4.61 4.33
N LYS A 448 18.03 -4.25 3.04
CA LYS A 448 19.18 -4.45 2.14
C LYS A 448 20.10 -3.23 2.05
N ASN A 449 19.61 -2.04 2.40
CA ASN A 449 20.33 -0.78 2.17
C ASN A 449 20.55 -0.02 3.48
N GLY A 450 21.59 -0.42 4.22
CA GLY A 450 21.97 0.24 5.49
C GLY A 450 22.39 1.70 5.33
N LEU A 451 22.98 2.08 4.18
CA LEU A 451 23.29 3.49 3.87
C LEU A 451 22.01 4.34 3.84
N MET A 452 20.99 3.86 3.13
CA MET A 452 19.71 4.55 3.04
C MET A 452 19.04 4.68 4.41
N MET A 453 19.07 3.62 5.23
CA MET A 453 18.49 3.67 6.58
C MET A 453 19.23 4.66 7.48
N GLN A 454 20.56 4.71 7.39
CA GLN A 454 21.36 5.68 8.14
C GLN A 454 21.05 7.12 7.71
N ILE A 455 20.99 7.39 6.40
CA ILE A 455 20.63 8.73 5.87
C ILE A 455 19.23 9.13 6.35
N TYR A 456 18.26 8.21 6.34
CA TYR A 456 16.93 8.49 6.88
C TYR A 456 16.98 8.84 8.36
N ALA A 457 17.74 8.10 9.18
CA ALA A 457 17.89 8.38 10.60
C ALA A 457 18.51 9.77 10.82
N ASP A 458 19.57 10.11 10.08
CA ASP A 458 20.27 11.39 10.16
C ASP A 458 19.38 12.56 9.74
N VAL A 459 18.62 12.41 8.64
CA VAL A 459 17.71 13.44 8.11
C VAL A 459 16.50 13.63 9.03
N LEU A 460 15.85 12.55 9.46
CA LEU A 460 14.67 12.60 10.35
C LEU A 460 15.04 12.98 11.79
N GLY A 461 16.32 12.86 12.13
CA GLY A 461 16.84 13.17 13.46
C GLY A 461 16.33 12.23 14.55
N ARG A 462 15.96 11.00 14.20
CA ARG A 462 15.37 9.99 15.08
C ARG A 462 15.91 8.60 14.76
N SER A 463 15.96 7.75 15.78
CA SER A 463 16.34 6.34 15.58
C SER A 463 15.29 5.59 14.77
N ILE A 464 15.74 4.69 13.90
CA ILE A 464 14.88 3.84 13.06
C ILE A 464 15.12 2.38 13.39
N GLY A 465 14.07 1.68 13.82
CA GLY A 465 14.08 0.22 13.97
C GLY A 465 13.61 -0.48 12.69
N VAL A 466 14.28 -1.55 12.28
CA VAL A 466 13.86 -2.33 11.10
C VAL A 466 13.06 -3.55 11.54
N ALA A 467 11.90 -3.79 10.93
CA ALA A 467 11.07 -4.95 11.27
C ALA A 467 11.83 -6.28 11.01
N ARG A 468 11.88 -7.15 12.02
CA ARG A 468 12.57 -8.46 11.96
C ARG A 468 12.03 -9.36 10.86
N ALA A 469 10.74 -9.26 10.58
CA ALA A 469 10.04 -10.18 9.72
C ALA A 469 10.29 -9.90 8.24
N SER A 470 10.98 -10.82 7.56
CA SER A 470 10.92 -11.16 6.13
C SER A 470 9.87 -10.45 5.28
N GLN A 471 8.66 -10.84 5.65
CA GLN A 471 7.40 -10.62 4.97
C GLN A 471 6.49 -9.93 5.99
N ALA A 472 6.74 -8.65 6.25
CA ALA A 472 5.99 -7.91 7.27
C ALA A 472 4.47 -7.92 7.04
N PRO A 473 3.95 -7.75 5.79
CA PRO A 473 2.51 -7.84 5.56
C PRO A 473 1.95 -9.22 5.92
N ALA A 474 2.54 -10.28 5.35
CA ALA A 474 2.10 -11.65 5.60
C ALA A 474 2.22 -12.05 7.09
N LEU A 475 3.27 -11.63 7.80
CA LEU A 475 3.36 -11.87 9.25
C LEU A 475 2.24 -11.13 9.99
N GLY A 476 1.98 -9.87 9.64
CA GLY A 476 0.87 -9.13 10.23
C GLY A 476 -0.48 -9.78 10.00
N SER A 477 -0.70 -10.34 8.81
CA SER A 477 -1.88 -11.15 8.48
C SER A 477 -1.96 -12.40 9.36
N ALA A 478 -0.85 -13.10 9.58
CA ALA A 478 -0.80 -14.24 10.50
C ALA A 478 -1.10 -13.81 11.96
N ILE A 479 -0.63 -12.65 12.40
CA ILE A 479 -0.91 -12.08 13.73
C ILE A 479 -2.41 -11.85 13.91
N PHE A 480 -3.09 -11.22 12.94
CA PHE A 480 -4.54 -11.08 12.99
C PHE A 480 -5.27 -12.43 12.87
N GLY A 481 -4.74 -13.39 12.11
CA GLY A 481 -5.24 -14.76 12.09
C GLY A 481 -5.17 -15.44 13.47
N ALA A 482 -4.10 -15.20 14.23
CA ALA A 482 -3.97 -15.67 15.60
C ALA A 482 -4.96 -14.99 16.56
N VAL A 483 -5.25 -13.70 16.36
CA VAL A 483 -6.29 -13.00 17.14
C VAL A 483 -7.68 -13.54 16.83
N ALA A 484 -7.99 -13.76 15.54
CA ALA A 484 -9.27 -14.31 15.12
C ALA A 484 -9.51 -15.74 15.65
N ALA A 485 -8.43 -16.48 15.97
CA ALA A 485 -8.51 -17.78 16.60
C ALA A 485 -8.94 -17.72 18.08
N GLY A 486 -8.53 -16.68 18.80
CA GLY A 486 -8.71 -16.53 20.24
C GLY A 486 -7.76 -17.40 21.07
N GLY A 487 -7.53 -17.00 22.32
CA GLY A 487 -6.64 -17.69 23.25
C GLY A 487 -7.07 -19.14 23.53
N ALA A 488 -8.38 -19.39 23.57
CA ALA A 488 -8.95 -20.73 23.78
C ALA A 488 -8.57 -21.73 22.68
N CYS A 489 -8.38 -21.26 21.43
CA CYS A 489 -7.94 -22.09 20.30
C CYS A 489 -6.43 -22.06 20.09
N GLY A 490 -5.69 -21.40 20.99
CA GLY A 490 -4.24 -21.30 20.93
C GLY A 490 -3.68 -20.14 20.13
N GLY A 491 -4.51 -19.15 19.81
CA GLY A 491 -4.11 -17.83 19.37
C GLY A 491 -4.03 -16.85 20.54
N TYR A 492 -4.55 -15.63 20.35
CA TYR A 492 -4.57 -14.55 21.35
C TYR A 492 -5.95 -13.93 21.45
N ASP A 493 -6.30 -13.40 22.62
CA ASP A 493 -7.60 -12.73 22.82
C ASP A 493 -7.54 -11.25 22.43
N THR A 494 -6.35 -10.66 22.41
CA THR A 494 -6.13 -9.25 22.05
C THR A 494 -5.02 -9.09 21.03
N ILE A 495 -5.10 -8.01 20.25
CA ILE A 495 -4.04 -7.66 19.28
C ILE A 495 -2.73 -7.28 19.97
N ASP A 496 -2.78 -6.63 21.14
CA ASP A 496 -1.59 -6.22 21.88
C ASP A 496 -0.74 -7.42 22.30
N GLU A 497 -1.38 -8.50 22.80
CA GLU A 497 -0.71 -9.76 23.14
C GLU A 497 -0.05 -10.39 21.92
N ALA A 498 -0.80 -10.46 20.81
CA ALA A 498 -0.32 -11.08 19.57
C ALA A 498 0.87 -10.30 18.97
N VAL A 499 0.76 -8.97 18.94
CA VAL A 499 1.82 -8.07 18.45
C VAL A 499 3.07 -8.19 19.31
N ALA A 500 2.94 -8.16 20.64
CA ALA A 500 4.09 -8.27 21.54
C ALA A 500 4.81 -9.62 21.43
N ALA A 501 4.06 -10.71 21.18
CA ALA A 501 4.62 -12.05 21.11
C ALA A 501 5.20 -12.39 19.73
N MET A 502 4.59 -11.94 18.65
CA MET A 502 4.95 -12.36 17.29
C MET A 502 5.68 -11.28 16.48
N GLY A 503 5.39 -10.01 16.74
CA GLY A 503 6.09 -8.90 16.11
C GLY A 503 7.50 -8.72 16.66
N GLY A 504 8.28 -7.86 16.01
CA GLY A 504 9.57 -7.44 16.54
C GLY A 504 10.44 -6.74 15.51
N VAL A 505 11.48 -6.09 16.02
CA VAL A 505 12.52 -5.44 15.21
C VAL A 505 13.82 -6.24 15.24
N GLU A 506 14.68 -6.01 14.27
CA GLU A 506 16.06 -6.48 14.27
C GLU A 506 16.86 -5.77 15.38
N ASP A 507 17.97 -6.36 15.81
CA ASP A 507 18.87 -5.75 16.79
C ASP A 507 19.54 -4.47 16.25
N THR A 508 19.65 -4.36 14.92
CA THR A 508 20.19 -3.18 14.25
C THR A 508 19.20 -2.03 14.31
N VAL A 509 19.57 -0.99 15.06
CA VAL A 509 18.87 0.29 15.13
C VAL A 509 19.76 1.37 14.52
N TYR A 510 19.24 2.10 13.53
CA TYR A 510 19.96 3.21 12.91
C TYR A 510 19.73 4.46 13.74
N ALA A 511 20.75 4.90 14.48
CA ALA A 511 20.70 6.11 15.29
C ALA A 511 21.26 7.31 14.51
N PRO A 512 20.66 8.51 14.63
CA PRO A 512 21.15 9.68 13.92
C PRO A 512 22.57 10.05 14.35
N ASP A 513 23.46 10.27 13.38
CA ASP A 513 24.76 10.89 13.59
C ASP A 513 24.58 12.42 13.74
N PRO A 514 24.92 13.02 14.90
CA PRO A 514 24.76 14.46 15.12
C PRO A 514 25.54 15.33 14.13
N SER A 515 26.68 14.85 13.62
CA SER A 515 27.51 15.56 12.66
C SER A 515 26.88 15.56 11.26
N ALA A 516 26.38 14.41 10.80
CA ALA A 516 25.64 14.28 9.56
C ALA A 516 24.35 15.08 9.59
N ARG A 517 23.58 14.96 10.69
CA ARG A 517 22.34 15.71 10.91
C ARG A 517 22.54 17.20 10.73
N ARG A 518 23.60 17.79 11.29
CA ARG A 518 23.86 19.24 11.16
C ARG A 518 23.97 19.67 9.70
N ILE A 519 24.57 18.85 8.84
CA ILE A 519 24.66 19.14 7.40
C ILE A 519 23.29 18.96 6.76
N TYR A 520 22.58 17.87 7.09
CA TYR A 520 21.24 17.60 6.55
C TYR A 520 20.19 18.62 6.96
N GLU A 521 20.30 19.28 8.11
CA GLU A 521 19.42 20.41 8.46
C GLU A 521 19.53 21.57 7.46
N GLY A 522 20.76 21.89 7.02
CA GLY A 522 20.98 22.91 6.00
C GLY A 522 20.42 22.50 4.65
N LEU A 523 20.74 21.28 4.20
CA LEU A 523 20.27 20.74 2.93
C LEU A 523 18.75 20.57 2.88
N TYR A 524 18.13 20.18 3.99
CA TYR A 524 16.68 20.08 4.11
C TYR A 524 16.01 21.46 4.03
N GLY A 525 16.62 22.49 4.61
CA GLY A 525 16.18 23.88 4.44
C GLY A 525 16.18 24.32 2.97
N ASP A 526 17.18 23.91 2.19
CA ASP A 526 17.22 24.18 0.75
C ASP A 526 16.23 23.31 -0.04
N TYR A 527 16.04 22.04 0.36
CA TYR A 527 14.99 21.17 -0.19
C TYR A 527 13.61 21.82 -0.01
N LEU A 528 13.28 22.33 1.18
CA LEU A 528 12.00 22.98 1.45
C LEU A 528 11.77 24.22 0.57
N LYS A 529 12.80 25.03 0.30
CA LYS A 529 12.69 26.17 -0.62
C LYS A 529 12.29 25.73 -2.02
N LEU A 530 12.92 24.66 -2.54
CA LEU A 530 12.59 24.12 -3.86
C LEU A 530 11.21 23.46 -3.86
N HIS A 531 10.92 22.67 -2.82
CA HIS A 531 9.63 22.03 -2.59
C HIS A 531 8.51 23.07 -2.64
N ASP A 532 8.63 24.17 -1.91
CA ASP A 532 7.59 25.19 -1.88
C ASP A 532 7.56 26.01 -3.17
N LEU A 533 8.71 26.34 -3.76
CA LEU A 533 8.77 27.09 -5.03
C LEU A 533 8.00 26.38 -6.15
N PHE A 534 8.24 25.09 -6.33
CA PHE A 534 7.63 24.29 -7.40
C PHE A 534 6.29 23.67 -7.00
N GLY A 535 6.06 23.41 -5.71
CA GLY A 535 4.89 22.68 -5.22
C GLY A 535 3.78 23.54 -4.60
N ARG A 536 4.08 24.76 -4.13
CA ARG A 536 3.10 25.63 -3.43
C ARG A 536 3.02 27.06 -3.98
N SER A 537 4.13 27.61 -4.47
CA SER A 537 4.31 29.05 -4.72
C SER A 537 3.91 29.49 -6.13
N GLY A 538 3.17 28.66 -6.87
CA GLY A 538 2.57 29.03 -8.16
C GLY A 538 3.49 28.94 -9.38
N SER A 539 4.69 28.35 -9.28
CA SER A 539 5.45 27.98 -10.48
C SER A 539 4.73 26.84 -11.20
N ASP A 540 4.13 27.13 -12.35
CA ASP A 540 3.40 26.13 -13.15
C ASP A 540 4.31 25.39 -14.15
N VAL A 541 5.64 25.57 -14.05
CA VAL A 541 6.58 25.11 -15.07
C VAL A 541 6.53 23.59 -15.25
N MET A 542 6.42 22.84 -14.16
CA MET A 542 6.32 21.37 -14.19
C MET A 542 5.03 20.93 -14.90
N HIS A 543 3.88 21.50 -14.52
CA HIS A 543 2.58 21.23 -15.15
C HIS A 543 2.56 21.63 -16.63
N ARG A 544 3.11 22.80 -16.98
CA ARG A 544 3.19 23.29 -18.35
C ARG A 544 4.04 22.38 -19.23
N LEU A 545 5.19 21.92 -18.74
CA LEU A 545 6.04 20.96 -19.45
C LEU A 545 5.30 19.64 -19.68
N ARG A 546 4.54 19.14 -18.69
CA ARG A 546 3.71 17.95 -18.86
C ARG A 546 2.63 18.13 -19.91
N ARG A 547 1.89 19.25 -19.86
CA ARG A 547 0.85 19.60 -20.87
C ARG A 547 1.44 19.68 -22.27
N LEU A 548 2.57 20.36 -22.45
CA LEU A 548 3.26 20.47 -23.74
C LEU A 548 3.68 19.09 -24.27
N ARG A 549 4.29 18.25 -23.42
CA ARG A 549 4.68 16.88 -23.79
C ARG A 549 3.47 16.06 -24.25
N ASN A 550 2.36 16.13 -23.51
CA ASN A 550 1.15 15.37 -23.85
C ASN A 550 0.53 15.86 -25.17
N ALA A 551 0.41 17.18 -25.38
CA ALA A 551 -0.10 17.74 -26.63
C ALA A 551 0.71 17.26 -27.86
N VAL A 552 2.04 17.35 -27.80
CA VAL A 552 2.92 16.91 -28.90
C VAL A 552 2.82 15.40 -29.16
N ARG A 553 2.65 14.58 -28.12
CA ARG A 553 2.52 13.12 -28.27
C ARG A 553 1.18 12.72 -28.87
N THR A 554 0.10 13.41 -28.52
CA THR A 554 -1.24 13.13 -29.04
C THR A 554 -1.44 13.65 -30.47
N GLU A 555 -0.73 14.70 -30.90
CA GLU A 555 -0.77 15.18 -32.29
C GLU A 555 0.05 14.30 -33.27
N GLY A 556 0.94 13.44 -32.76
CA GLY A 556 1.78 12.54 -33.55
C GLY A 556 1.23 11.13 -33.74
N GLU A 557 0.08 10.82 -33.13
CA GLU A 557 -0.73 9.60 -33.33
C GLU A 557 -1.90 9.90 -34.27
#